data_AF-A0A8S1PLR9-F1
#
_entry.id   AF-A0A8S1PLR9-F1
#
_cell.length_a   1.000
_cell.length_b   1.000
_cell.length_c   1.000
_cell.angle_alpha   90.00
_cell.angle_beta   90.00
_cell.angle_gamma   90.00
#
_symmetry.space_group_name_H-M   'P 1'
#
loop_
_entity.id
_entity.type
_entity.pdbx_description
1 polymer ?
#
loop_
_entity_poly.entity_id
_entity_poly.type
_entity_poly.pdbx_seq_one_letter_code
_entity_poly.pdbx_strand_id
1 'polypeptide(L)'
;MQSQQQFQSKQLELNEIIENNPGLDEKTDQIYFQYMDALNGLKKIKIQDVYEMKSIRRPPQLIERVLNLLTILLKENYVDQDNWIECLKLLNDRRFLDYLLNYDISSITEEKLNLLQPIHTFDEKIIYSSSFFVYQIYKYILAIVKQREQPKQKVINQIGQMKQDLRKLQKYIEKLKKILGQTE
;
A
#
# COMPACT_ATOMS: atom_id res chain seq x y z
N MET A 1 6.80 -37.83 -4.59
CA MET A 1 7.88 -37.44 -5.52
C MET A 1 7.46 -36.30 -6.45
N GLN A 2 6.37 -36.42 -7.21
CA GLN A 2 5.93 -35.38 -8.17
C GLN A 2 5.74 -33.98 -7.56
N SER A 3 5.07 -33.86 -6.40
CA SER A 3 4.88 -32.54 -5.74
C SER A 3 6.19 -31.90 -5.27
N GLN A 4 7.23 -32.70 -5.01
CA GLN A 4 8.54 -32.22 -4.56
C GLN A 4 9.38 -31.70 -5.74
N GLN A 5 9.30 -32.38 -6.89
CA GLN A 5 9.86 -31.90 -8.16
C GLN A 5 9.17 -30.61 -8.62
N GLN A 6 7.85 -30.52 -8.46
CA GLN A 6 7.09 -29.31 -8.77
C GLN A 6 7.50 -28.12 -7.90
N PHE A 7 7.74 -28.34 -6.59
CA PHE A 7 8.25 -27.30 -5.70
C PHE A 7 9.65 -26.83 -6.11
N GLN A 8 10.56 -27.75 -6.43
CA GLN A 8 11.92 -27.41 -6.87
C GLN A 8 11.94 -26.63 -8.18
N SER A 9 11.12 -27.01 -9.16
CA SER A 9 11.02 -26.29 -10.44
C SER A 9 10.49 -24.86 -10.26
N LYS A 10 9.46 -24.64 -9.43
CA LYS A 10 8.94 -23.29 -9.15
C LYS A 10 9.91 -22.43 -8.33
N GLN A 11 10.71 -23.03 -7.45
CA GLN A 11 11.78 -22.33 -6.73
C GLN A 11 12.86 -21.85 -7.71
N LEU A 12 13.25 -22.69 -8.67
CA LEU A 12 14.25 -22.34 -9.68
C LEU A 12 13.77 -21.18 -10.57
N GLU A 13 12.53 -21.25 -11.07
CA GLU A 13 11.90 -20.20 -11.88
C GLU A 13 11.83 -18.86 -11.12
N LEU A 14 11.50 -18.89 -9.82
CA LEU A 14 11.52 -17.70 -8.96
C LEU A 14 12.93 -17.13 -8.83
N ASN A 15 13.94 -17.98 -8.61
CA ASN A 15 15.33 -17.55 -8.46
C ASN A 15 15.87 -16.91 -9.75
N GLU A 16 15.56 -17.47 -10.93
CA GLU A 16 15.95 -16.90 -12.22
C GLU A 16 15.35 -15.51 -12.44
N ILE A 17 14.08 -15.29 -12.05
CA ILE A 17 13.45 -13.97 -12.14
C ILE A 17 14.14 -12.97 -11.21
N ILE A 18 14.51 -13.39 -10.00
CA ILE A 18 15.21 -12.55 -9.02
C ILE A 18 16.64 -12.24 -9.46
N GLU A 19 17.39 -13.22 -9.98
CA GLU A 19 18.75 -13.05 -10.49
C GLU A 19 18.80 -12.10 -11.69
N ASN A 20 17.80 -12.16 -12.58
CA ASN A 20 17.65 -11.23 -13.69
C ASN A 20 17.20 -9.81 -13.24
N ASN A 21 16.87 -9.64 -11.96
CA ASN A 21 16.41 -8.39 -11.38
C ASN A 21 17.06 -8.14 -10.00
N PRO A 22 18.40 -7.95 -9.94
CA PRO A 22 19.11 -7.82 -8.67
C PRO A 22 18.61 -6.60 -7.87
N GLY A 23 18.41 -6.77 -6.56
CA GLY A 23 17.90 -5.75 -5.64
C GLY A 23 16.40 -5.49 -5.73
N LEU A 24 15.66 -6.23 -6.58
CA LEU A 24 14.20 -6.12 -6.64
C LEU A 24 13.54 -6.69 -5.39
N ASP A 25 14.06 -7.80 -4.85
CA ASP A 25 13.48 -8.46 -3.68
C ASP A 25 13.56 -7.58 -2.43
N GLU A 26 14.74 -7.04 -2.12
CA GLU A 26 14.95 -6.13 -0.98
C GLU A 26 14.13 -4.84 -1.09
N LYS A 27 14.10 -4.22 -2.28
CA LYS A 27 13.28 -3.01 -2.52
C LYS A 27 11.79 -3.31 -2.42
N THR A 28 11.36 -4.47 -2.89
CA THR A 28 9.96 -4.91 -2.79
C THR A 28 9.56 -5.15 -1.35
N ASP A 29 10.40 -5.85 -0.59
CA ASP A 29 10.16 -6.11 0.83
C ASP A 29 10.16 -4.81 1.64
N GLN A 30 11.04 -3.86 1.31
CA GLN A 30 11.06 -2.54 1.93
C GLN A 30 9.78 -1.74 1.63
N ILE A 31 9.32 -1.72 0.38
CA ILE A 31 8.07 -1.03 -0.01
C ILE A 31 6.86 -1.69 0.65
N TYR A 32 6.80 -3.02 0.67
CA TYR A 32 5.75 -3.76 1.35
C TYR A 32 5.74 -3.43 2.84
N PHE A 33 6.91 -3.39 3.48
CA PHE A 33 7.03 -2.99 4.88
C PHE A 33 6.54 -1.56 5.11
N GLN A 34 6.94 -0.60 4.26
CA GLN A 34 6.47 0.79 4.33
C GLN A 34 4.96 0.90 4.17
N TYR A 35 4.37 0.14 3.24
CA TYR A 35 2.93 0.08 3.02
C TYR A 35 2.20 -0.50 4.24
N MET A 36 2.68 -1.62 4.78
CA MET A 36 2.09 -2.23 5.98
C MET A 36 2.22 -1.35 7.22
N ASP A 37 3.35 -0.66 7.37
CA ASP A 37 3.54 0.34 8.43
C ASP A 37 2.56 1.51 8.28
N ALA A 38 2.36 2.02 7.06
CA ALA A 38 1.38 3.06 6.79
C ALA A 38 -0.06 2.60 7.09
N LEU A 39 -0.45 1.38 6.69
CA LEU A 39 -1.76 0.81 7.05
C LEU A 39 -1.95 0.68 8.56
N ASN A 40 -0.92 0.26 9.30
CA ASN A 40 -0.95 0.20 10.76
C ASN A 40 -1.06 1.60 11.38
N GLY A 41 -0.42 2.59 10.74
CA GLY A 41 -0.57 4.01 11.05
C GLY A 41 -2.01 4.50 10.92
N LEU A 42 -2.66 4.21 9.80
CA LEU A 42 -4.07 4.54 9.57
C LEU A 42 -4.99 3.94 10.64
N LYS A 43 -4.76 2.68 11.03
CA LYS A 43 -5.54 2.00 12.09
C LYS A 43 -5.41 2.66 13.47
N LYS A 44 -4.35 3.45 13.69
CA LYS A 44 -4.13 4.18 14.95
C LYS A 44 -4.81 5.54 14.97
N ILE A 45 -5.33 6.02 13.83
CA ILE A 45 -6.10 7.27 13.76
C ILE A 45 -7.34 7.13 14.64
N LYS A 46 -7.53 8.08 15.54
CA LYS A 46 -8.69 8.17 16.41
C LYS A 46 -9.71 9.13 15.82
N ILE A 47 -10.96 8.95 16.23
CA ILE A 47 -12.06 9.85 15.84
C ILE A 47 -11.75 11.30 16.27
N GLN A 48 -11.09 11.49 17.42
CA GLN A 48 -10.68 12.80 17.90
C GLN A 48 -9.74 13.52 16.92
N ASP A 49 -8.80 12.79 16.30
CA ASP A 49 -7.87 13.35 15.33
C ASP A 49 -8.64 13.86 14.09
N VAL A 50 -9.67 13.12 13.67
CA VAL A 50 -10.57 13.53 12.57
C VAL A 50 -11.36 14.78 12.96
N TYR A 51 -11.90 14.85 14.19
CA TYR A 51 -12.61 16.04 14.66
C TYR A 51 -11.73 17.28 14.73
N GLU A 52 -10.48 17.13 15.19
CA GLU A 52 -9.50 18.22 15.17
C GLU A 52 -9.33 18.76 13.76
N MET A 53 -9.11 17.89 12.77
CA MET A 53 -8.96 18.32 11.37
C MET A 53 -10.20 19.04 10.83
N LYS A 54 -11.40 18.56 11.17
CA LYS A 54 -12.66 19.18 10.75
C LYS A 54 -12.91 20.54 11.38
N SER A 55 -12.36 20.79 12.56
CA SER A 55 -12.52 22.06 13.26
C SER A 55 -11.71 23.19 12.63
N ILE A 56 -10.74 22.86 11.76
CA ILE A 56 -9.88 23.83 11.09
C ILE A 56 -10.66 24.57 10.01
N ARG A 57 -10.95 25.85 10.26
CA ARG A 57 -11.65 26.71 9.30
C ARG A 57 -10.79 27.07 8.08
N ARG A 58 -9.49 27.24 8.29
CA ARG A 58 -8.50 27.59 7.26
C ARG A 58 -7.23 26.74 7.48
N PRO A 59 -7.07 25.62 6.76
CA PRO A 59 -5.92 24.76 6.97
C PRO A 59 -4.62 25.42 6.50
N PRO A 60 -3.48 25.13 7.16
CA PRO A 60 -2.17 25.34 6.56
C PRO A 60 -2.10 24.69 5.18
N GLN A 61 -1.50 25.37 4.21
CA GLN A 61 -1.51 24.96 2.81
C GLN A 61 -1.01 23.51 2.61
N LEU A 62 0.02 23.08 3.35
CA LEU A 62 0.54 21.71 3.26
C LEU A 62 -0.48 20.65 3.72
N ILE A 63 -1.23 20.93 4.78
CA ILE A 63 -2.29 20.04 5.27
C ILE A 63 -3.38 19.89 4.22
N GLU A 64 -3.83 21.02 3.65
CA GLU A 64 -4.84 21.03 2.61
C GLU A 64 -4.39 20.22 1.39
N ARG A 65 -3.15 20.43 0.93
CA ARG A 65 -2.59 19.69 -0.20
C ARG A 65 -2.55 18.17 0.05
N VAL A 66 -2.14 17.72 1.23
CA VAL A 66 -2.16 16.27 1.57
C VAL A 66 -3.59 15.72 1.53
N LEU A 67 -4.56 16.45 2.07
CA LEU A 67 -5.96 15.99 2.10
C LEU A 67 -6.67 16.08 0.74
N ASN A 68 -6.23 16.99 -0.14
CA ASN A 68 -6.66 16.99 -1.53
C ASN A 68 -6.16 15.73 -2.25
N LEU A 69 -4.90 15.31 -2.03
CA LEU A 69 -4.38 14.06 -2.58
C LEU A 69 -5.17 12.84 -2.06
N LEU A 70 -5.56 12.84 -0.79
CA LEU A 70 -6.46 11.82 -0.24
C LEU A 70 -7.82 11.81 -0.96
N THR A 71 -8.38 13.00 -1.22
CA THR A 71 -9.66 13.14 -1.90
C THR A 71 -9.58 12.68 -3.35
N ILE A 72 -8.49 12.99 -4.06
CA ILE A 72 -8.16 12.46 -5.39
C ILE A 72 -8.09 10.94 -5.33
N LEU A 73 -7.39 10.37 -4.33
CA LEU A 73 -7.25 8.93 -4.17
C LEU A 73 -8.60 8.22 -4.00
N LEU A 74 -9.57 8.80 -3.28
CA LEU A 74 -10.84 8.13 -3.00
C LEU A 74 -11.98 8.45 -3.97
N LYS A 75 -11.89 9.54 -4.76
CA LYS A 75 -12.93 9.92 -5.74
C LYS A 75 -12.49 9.62 -7.17
N GLU A 76 -13.44 9.29 -8.04
CA GLU A 76 -13.17 9.01 -9.46
C GLU A 76 -13.07 10.28 -10.32
N ASN A 77 -13.77 11.36 -9.94
CA ASN A 77 -13.97 12.55 -10.79
C ASN A 77 -13.49 13.86 -10.12
N TYR A 78 -12.33 13.84 -9.46
CA TYR A 78 -11.84 15.03 -8.77
C TYR A 78 -11.04 15.94 -9.71
N VAL A 79 -11.50 17.19 -9.88
CA VAL A 79 -11.00 18.10 -10.94
C VAL A 79 -10.11 19.23 -10.42
N ASP A 80 -10.24 19.66 -9.15
CA ASP A 80 -9.56 20.89 -8.69
C ASP A 80 -8.60 20.68 -7.52
N GLN A 81 -7.31 20.94 -7.73
CA GLN A 81 -6.33 21.06 -6.66
C GLN A 81 -6.68 22.28 -5.78
N ASP A 82 -6.61 22.13 -4.46
CA ASP A 82 -6.94 23.17 -3.45
C ASP A 82 -8.44 23.39 -3.18
N ASN A 83 -9.15 22.31 -2.81
CA ASN A 83 -10.56 22.38 -2.41
C ASN A 83 -10.81 21.81 -1.01
N TRP A 84 -10.56 22.65 0.00
CA TRP A 84 -10.88 22.31 1.40
C TRP A 84 -12.33 21.86 1.63
N ILE A 85 -13.31 22.39 0.86
CA ILE A 85 -14.72 22.02 1.01
C ILE A 85 -14.92 20.54 0.67
N GLU A 86 -14.27 20.04 -0.38
CA GLU A 86 -14.34 18.63 -0.76
C GLU A 86 -13.60 17.73 0.23
N CYS A 87 -12.48 18.20 0.78
CA CYS A 87 -11.79 17.53 1.88
C CYS A 87 -12.70 17.40 3.11
N LEU A 88 -13.41 18.47 3.48
CA LEU A 88 -14.37 18.44 4.60
C LEU A 88 -15.53 17.48 4.33
N LYS A 89 -16.03 17.38 3.09
CA LYS A 89 -17.05 16.38 2.74
C LYS A 89 -16.54 14.97 2.98
N LEU A 90 -15.30 14.68 2.58
CA LEU A 90 -14.66 13.39 2.84
C LEU A 90 -14.51 13.11 4.34
N LEU A 91 -13.98 14.06 5.11
CA LEU A 91 -13.80 13.92 6.56
C LEU A 91 -15.14 13.84 7.33
N ASN A 92 -16.24 14.30 6.73
CA ASN A 92 -17.58 14.16 7.29
C ASN A 92 -18.20 12.78 7.08
N ASP A 93 -17.73 12.02 6.09
CA ASP A 93 -18.16 10.64 5.91
C ASP A 93 -17.59 9.78 7.04
N ARG A 94 -18.43 9.07 7.79
CA ARG A 94 -17.97 8.22 8.91
C ARG A 94 -17.22 6.97 8.44
N ARG A 95 -17.39 6.57 7.18
CA ARG A 95 -16.84 5.35 6.60
C ARG A 95 -15.56 5.59 5.79
N PHE A 96 -15.10 6.83 5.65
CA PHE A 96 -13.96 7.12 4.78
C PHE A 96 -12.68 6.39 5.20
N LEU A 97 -12.42 6.22 6.50
CA LEU A 97 -11.28 5.45 6.99
C LEU A 97 -11.39 3.97 6.65
N ASP A 98 -12.60 3.41 6.72
CA ASP A 98 -12.84 2.01 6.31
C ASP A 98 -12.62 1.84 4.81
N TYR A 99 -13.08 2.80 4.00
CA TYR A 99 -12.81 2.81 2.56
C TYR A 99 -11.31 2.93 2.27
N LEU A 100 -10.59 3.75 3.02
CA LEU A 100 -9.15 3.92 2.87
C LEU A 100 -8.38 2.64 3.23
N LEU A 101 -8.76 1.97 4.32
CA LEU A 101 -8.13 0.72 4.76
C LEU A 101 -8.36 -0.45 3.79
N ASN A 102 -9.49 -0.44 3.08
CA ASN A 102 -9.86 -1.49 2.13
C ASN A 102 -9.68 -1.05 0.67
N TYR A 103 -8.96 0.05 0.43
CA TYR A 103 -8.80 0.61 -0.90
C TYR A 103 -7.99 -0.34 -1.80
N ASP A 104 -8.51 -0.65 -2.98
CA ASP A 104 -7.82 -1.47 -3.98
C ASP A 104 -6.81 -0.62 -4.77
N ILE A 105 -5.54 -0.69 -4.35
CA ILE A 105 -4.41 0.00 -5.00
C ILE A 105 -4.26 -0.43 -6.47
N SER A 106 -4.71 -1.63 -6.84
CA SER A 106 -4.58 -2.13 -8.21
C SER A 106 -5.45 -1.36 -9.20
N SER A 107 -6.56 -0.78 -8.72
CA SER A 107 -7.53 0.00 -9.50
C SER A 107 -7.08 1.43 -9.85
N ILE A 108 -5.95 1.89 -9.30
CA ILE A 108 -5.43 3.26 -9.56
C ILE A 108 -4.96 3.38 -11.00
N THR A 109 -5.59 4.24 -11.79
CA THR A 109 -5.18 4.55 -13.17
C THR A 109 -3.88 5.35 -13.20
N GLU A 110 -3.18 5.33 -14.34
CA GLU A 110 -1.95 6.12 -14.53
C GLU A 110 -2.21 7.63 -14.39
N GLU A 111 -3.36 8.11 -14.88
CA GLU A 111 -3.78 9.51 -14.72
C GLU A 111 -3.88 9.90 -13.25
N LYS A 112 -4.53 9.06 -12.44
CA LYS A 112 -4.67 9.27 -11.01
C LYS A 112 -3.33 9.18 -10.29
N LEU A 113 -2.45 8.26 -10.70
CA LEU A 113 -1.10 8.18 -10.18
C LEU A 113 -0.28 9.45 -10.48
N ASN A 114 -0.44 10.03 -11.67
CA ASN A 114 0.20 11.30 -12.05
C ASN A 114 -0.28 12.47 -11.19
N LEU A 115 -1.56 12.49 -10.83
CA LEU A 115 -2.11 13.50 -9.91
C LEU A 115 -1.58 13.35 -8.47
N LEU A 116 -1.16 12.15 -8.07
CA LEU A 116 -0.61 11.86 -6.74
C LEU A 116 0.91 12.13 -6.64
N GLN A 117 1.62 12.31 -7.76
CA GLN A 117 3.07 12.60 -7.81
C GLN A 117 3.55 13.73 -6.89
N PRO A 118 2.79 14.83 -6.67
CA PRO A 118 3.24 15.92 -5.81
C PRO A 118 3.57 15.49 -4.38
N ILE A 119 3.10 14.32 -3.93
CA ILE A 119 3.40 13.77 -2.60
C ILE A 119 4.92 13.69 -2.31
N HIS A 120 5.74 13.44 -3.34
CA HIS A 120 7.20 13.34 -3.20
C HIS A 120 7.87 14.68 -2.93
N THR A 121 7.19 15.78 -3.26
CA THR A 121 7.73 17.15 -3.09
C THR A 121 7.56 17.68 -1.67
N PHE A 122 6.77 16.98 -0.85
CA PHE A 122 6.46 17.45 0.49
C PHE A 122 7.56 17.08 1.49
N ASP A 123 7.92 18.02 2.35
CA ASP A 123 8.88 17.78 3.42
C ASP A 123 8.23 16.95 4.54
N GLU A 124 8.69 15.71 4.69
CA GLU A 124 8.22 14.77 5.70
C GLU A 124 8.31 15.35 7.12
N LYS A 125 9.36 16.12 7.44
CA LYS A 125 9.56 16.67 8.79
C LYS A 125 8.50 17.71 9.13
N ILE A 126 8.11 18.52 8.15
CA ILE A 126 7.06 19.53 8.30
C ILE A 126 5.69 18.85 8.44
N ILE A 127 5.45 17.78 7.69
CA ILE A 127 4.20 17.03 7.82
C ILE A 127 4.12 16.35 9.19
N TYR A 128 5.21 15.70 9.63
CA TYR A 128 5.27 15.03 10.92
C TYR A 128 4.94 15.96 12.09
N SER A 129 5.44 17.21 12.05
CA SER A 129 5.17 18.20 13.09
C SER A 129 3.78 18.84 12.99
N SER A 130 3.09 18.71 11.85
CA SER A 130 1.80 19.39 11.62
C SER A 130 0.63 18.72 12.34
N SER A 131 0.47 17.41 12.16
CA SER A 131 -0.60 16.62 12.79
C SER A 131 -0.32 15.13 12.60
N PHE A 132 -0.62 14.35 13.63
CA PHE A 132 -0.55 12.90 13.55
C PHE A 132 -1.42 12.35 12.41
N PHE A 133 -2.66 12.84 12.28
CA PHE A 133 -3.59 12.42 11.24
C PHE A 133 -3.00 12.64 9.84
N VAL A 134 -2.56 13.87 9.56
CA VAL A 134 -2.03 14.26 8.25
C VAL A 134 -0.78 13.45 7.92
N TYR A 135 0.08 13.21 8.91
CA TYR A 135 1.27 12.37 8.73
C TYR A 135 0.92 10.93 8.34
N GLN A 136 -0.08 10.30 8.98
CA GLN A 136 -0.50 8.95 8.60
C GLN A 136 -1.11 8.90 7.19
N ILE A 137 -1.91 9.90 6.83
CA ILE A 137 -2.46 10.01 5.46
C ILE A 137 -1.33 10.19 4.43
N TYR A 138 -0.37 11.09 4.70
CA TYR A 138 0.79 11.32 3.85
C TYR A 138 1.59 10.03 3.63
N LYS A 139 1.94 9.31 4.69
CA LYS A 139 2.69 8.06 4.61
C LYS A 139 1.98 7.02 3.76
N TYR A 140 0.66 6.92 3.91
CA TYR A 140 -0.16 5.97 3.17
C TYR A 140 -0.18 6.28 1.67
N ILE A 141 -0.44 7.54 1.29
CA ILE A 141 -0.43 7.96 -0.11
C ILE A 141 0.96 7.77 -0.72
N LEU A 142 2.01 8.17 -0.01
CA LEU A 142 3.39 8.00 -0.47
C LEU A 142 3.75 6.52 -0.69
N ALA A 143 3.33 5.64 0.22
CA ALA A 143 3.57 4.20 0.07
C ALA A 143 2.82 3.60 -1.13
N ILE A 144 1.57 4.01 -1.37
CA ILE A 144 0.81 3.62 -2.57
C ILE A 144 1.52 4.07 -3.84
N VAL A 145 1.92 5.35 -3.90
CA VAL A 145 2.56 5.93 -5.07
C VAL A 145 3.86 5.20 -5.35
N LYS A 146 4.72 5.00 -4.34
CA LYS A 146 5.96 4.21 -4.46
C LYS A 146 5.70 2.78 -4.93
N GLN A 147 4.62 2.15 -4.48
CA GLN A 147 4.25 0.80 -4.91
C GLN A 147 3.82 0.80 -6.39
N ARG A 148 3.07 1.80 -6.85
CA ARG A 148 2.55 1.87 -8.22
C ARG A 148 3.58 2.37 -9.25
N GLU A 149 4.51 3.23 -8.85
CA GLU A 149 5.55 3.80 -9.71
C GLU A 149 6.63 2.81 -10.14
N GLN A 150 6.76 1.67 -9.45
CA GLN A 150 7.79 0.70 -9.82
C GLN A 150 7.45 0.11 -11.20
N PRO A 151 8.31 0.32 -12.22
CA PRO A 151 8.08 -0.16 -13.60
C PRO A 151 8.03 -1.69 -13.70
N LYS A 152 8.33 -2.39 -12.60
CA LYS A 152 8.33 -3.85 -12.48
C LYS A 152 7.11 -4.38 -11.71
N GLN A 153 6.04 -3.60 -11.54
CA GLN A 153 4.85 -4.04 -10.79
C GLN A 153 4.27 -5.39 -11.27
N LYS A 154 4.34 -5.70 -12.58
CA LYS A 154 3.99 -7.03 -13.11
C LYS A 154 4.90 -8.13 -12.57
N VAL A 155 6.21 -7.90 -12.56
CA VAL A 155 7.23 -8.83 -12.03
C VAL A 155 7.08 -8.98 -10.51
N ILE A 156 6.79 -7.89 -9.80
CA ILE A 156 6.53 -7.89 -8.35
C ILE A 156 5.27 -8.69 -8.02
N ASN A 157 4.16 -8.47 -8.75
CA ASN A 157 2.93 -9.24 -8.59
C ASN A 157 3.15 -10.73 -8.90
N GLN A 158 3.93 -11.04 -9.95
CA GLN A 158 4.34 -12.40 -10.30
C GLN A 158 5.15 -13.06 -9.18
N ILE A 159 6.18 -12.37 -8.65
CA ILE A 159 6.99 -12.84 -7.51
C ILE A 159 6.11 -13.07 -6.28
N GLY A 160 5.22 -12.13 -5.95
CA GLY A 160 4.29 -12.25 -4.82
C GLY A 160 3.37 -13.47 -4.93
N GLN A 161 2.80 -13.70 -6.11
CA GLN A 161 1.96 -14.87 -6.39
C GLN A 161 2.77 -16.18 -6.29
N MET A 162 3.96 -16.22 -6.88
CA MET A 162 4.84 -17.40 -6.81
C MET A 162 5.26 -17.72 -5.37
N LYS A 163 5.60 -16.72 -4.55
CA LYS A 163 5.89 -16.88 -3.12
C LYS A 163 4.70 -17.48 -2.36
N GLN A 164 3.46 -17.05 -2.65
CA GLN A 164 2.26 -17.63 -2.03
C GLN A 164 2.02 -19.08 -2.45
N ASP A 165 2.17 -19.39 -3.73
CA ASP A 165 1.96 -20.74 -4.26
C ASP A 165 3.01 -21.72 -3.72
N LEU A 166 4.26 -21.28 -3.58
CA LEU A 166 5.32 -22.04 -2.93
C LEU A 166 4.99 -22.34 -1.46
N ARG A 167 4.46 -21.37 -0.70
CA ARG A 167 4.01 -21.61 0.68
C ARG A 167 2.88 -22.65 0.76
N LYS A 168 1.92 -22.62 -0.17
CA LYS A 168 0.83 -23.61 -0.24
C LYS A 168 1.36 -25.00 -0.56
N LEU A 169 2.23 -25.11 -1.56
CA LEU A 169 2.90 -26.36 -1.95
C LEU A 169 3.73 -26.93 -0.81
N GLN A 170 4.46 -26.09 -0.09
CA GLN A 170 5.26 -26.50 1.06
C GLN A 170 4.39 -27.09 2.17
N LYS A 171 3.29 -26.41 2.54
CA LYS A 171 2.31 -26.93 3.50
C LYS A 171 1.69 -28.26 3.05
N TYR A 172 1.45 -28.43 1.75
CA TYR A 172 0.93 -29.68 1.21
C TYR A 172 1.95 -30.83 1.31
N ILE A 173 3.21 -30.57 0.98
CA ILE A 173 4.31 -31.54 1.13
C ILE A 173 4.46 -31.95 2.60
N GLU A 174 4.41 -31.01 3.54
CA GLU A 174 4.47 -31.30 4.98
C GLU A 174 3.31 -32.20 5.44
N LYS A 175 2.09 -31.95 4.96
CA LYS A 175 0.94 -32.81 5.25
C LYS A 175 1.14 -34.23 4.71
N LEU A 176 1.60 -34.36 3.47
CA LEU A 176 1.87 -35.68 2.87
C LEU A 176 2.95 -36.44 3.64
N LYS A 177 4.03 -35.76 4.06
CA LYS A 177 5.08 -36.35 4.88
C LYS A 177 4.55 -36.83 6.23
N LYS A 178 3.67 -36.07 6.88
CA LYS A 178 3.03 -36.50 8.13
C LYS A 178 2.13 -37.72 7.96
N ILE A 179 1.37 -37.79 6.88
CA ILE A 179 0.51 -38.95 6.59
C ILE A 179 1.36 -40.20 6.31
N LEU A 180 2.39 -40.06 5.48
CA LEU A 180 3.29 -41.17 5.14
C LEU A 180 4.15 -41.62 6.33
N GLY A 181 4.52 -40.71 7.23
CA GLY A 181 5.21 -41.02 8.49
C GLY A 181 4.29 -41.50 9.63
N GLN A 182 2.97 -41.59 9.40
CA GLN A 182 2.00 -42.24 10.29
C GLN A 182 1.64 -43.66 9.80
N THR A 183 2.30 -44.14 8.74
CA THR A 183 2.12 -45.48 8.15
C THR A 183 3.27 -46.44 8.47
N GLU A 184 4.06 -46.15 9.51
CA GLU A 184 5.00 -47.08 10.17
C GLU A 184 4.56 -47.27 11.62
#